data_AF-A0A661DNV5-F1
#
_entry.id   AF-A0A661DNV5-F1
#
_cell.length_a   1.000
_cell.length_b   1.000
_cell.length_c   1.000
_cell.angle_alpha   90.00
_cell.angle_beta   90.00
_cell.angle_gamma   90.00
#
_symmetry.space_group_name_H-M   'P 1'
#
loop_
_entity.id
_entity.type
_entity.pdbx_description
1 polymer ?
#
loop_
_entity_poly.entity_id
_entity_poly.type
_entity_poly.pdbx_seq_one_letter_code
_entity_poly.pdbx_strand_id
1 'polypeptide(L)'
;MYRFLTLFCFVLMPFLFIGCSTAQKQYALDSGAIAVEASVLKNQYTTVEKLLRNTQAENNMFTEQEWRTLNNVDSTIDMLILKYNAMTHFKDTTVSLEDVKFMYGLATDGYTQGREVIYAHWDELQPSTQLMLNAFDTQAVQTSERIKTLLSNPDNKNINETLTLIAGVLGSAVKMLSLVAL
;
A
#
# COMPACT_ATOMS: atom_id res chain seq x y z
N MET A 1 32.53 -61.93 27.55
CA MET A 1 31.53 -61.82 26.46
C MET A 1 30.89 -60.44 26.59
N TYR A 2 31.42 -59.47 25.85
CA TYR A 2 30.99 -58.06 25.88
C TYR A 2 29.99 -57.80 24.75
N ARG A 3 28.70 -57.82 25.04
CA ARG A 3 27.59 -57.28 24.22
C ARG A 3 26.45 -57.08 25.24
N PHE A 4 25.98 -55.90 25.60
CA PHE A 4 25.29 -54.93 24.77
C PHE A 4 25.36 -53.56 25.48
N LEU A 5 26.38 -52.76 25.14
CA LEU A 5 26.44 -51.34 25.47
C LEU A 5 26.27 -50.56 24.16
N THR A 6 25.07 -50.63 23.58
CA THR A 6 24.67 -49.85 22.40
C THR A 6 23.14 -49.75 22.37
N LEU A 7 22.57 -49.06 23.36
CA LEU A 7 21.18 -48.59 23.29
C LEU A 7 21.02 -47.25 24.01
N PHE A 8 22.06 -46.41 23.93
CA PHE A 8 22.01 -44.98 24.16
C PHE A 8 22.01 -44.34 22.77
N CYS A 9 21.09 -43.41 22.49
CA CYS A 9 20.97 -42.60 21.26
C CYS A 9 20.01 -43.01 20.13
N PHE A 10 18.86 -43.65 20.39
CA PHE A 10 17.81 -43.78 19.34
C PHE A 10 16.35 -43.59 19.80
N VAL A 11 16.12 -42.85 20.88
CA VAL A 11 14.76 -42.41 21.28
C VAL A 11 14.77 -40.91 21.61
N LEU A 12 15.23 -40.10 20.66
CA LEU A 12 15.13 -38.65 20.69
C LEU A 12 14.60 -38.18 19.34
N MET A 13 13.34 -37.73 19.36
CA MET A 13 12.62 -37.00 18.29
C MET A 13 12.41 -37.74 16.96
N PRO A 14 11.14 -37.95 16.55
CA PRO A 14 10.44 -36.83 15.92
C PRO A 14 8.92 -36.84 16.19
N PHE A 15 8.48 -36.06 17.18
CA PHE A 15 7.07 -35.64 17.27
C PHE A 15 6.95 -34.10 17.43
N LEU A 16 7.92 -33.36 16.88
CA LEU A 16 7.88 -31.90 16.72
C LEU A 16 7.54 -31.50 15.28
N PHE A 17 6.59 -32.18 14.63
CA PHE A 17 6.05 -31.76 13.33
C PHE A 17 4.52 -31.77 13.28
N ILE A 18 3.85 -31.44 14.39
CA ILE A 18 2.52 -30.81 14.32
C ILE A 18 2.73 -29.28 14.27
N GLY A 19 3.59 -28.87 13.35
CA GLY A 19 3.54 -27.56 12.74
C GLY A 19 3.07 -27.80 11.32
N CYS A 20 1.78 -28.09 11.16
CA CYS A 20 1.13 -27.87 9.87
C CYS A 20 1.21 -26.37 9.66
N SER A 21 2.30 -25.89 9.07
CA SER A 21 2.38 -24.52 8.59
C SER A 21 1.17 -24.36 7.69
N THR A 22 0.20 -23.55 8.11
CA THR A 22 -0.92 -23.13 7.29
C THR A 22 -0.33 -22.77 5.94
N ALA A 23 -0.62 -23.58 4.91
CA ALA A 23 -0.22 -23.26 3.55
C ALA A 23 -0.75 -21.85 3.28
N GLN A 24 0.13 -20.85 3.26
CA GLN A 24 -0.27 -19.49 2.92
C GLN A 24 -0.97 -19.59 1.57
N LYS A 25 -2.24 -19.19 1.52
CA LYS A 25 -2.97 -19.16 0.26
C LYS A 25 -2.23 -18.20 -0.66
N GLN A 26 -1.70 -18.75 -1.74
CA GLN A 26 -1.00 -18.04 -2.79
C GLN A 26 -1.98 -17.79 -3.93
N TYR A 27 -2.04 -16.55 -4.40
CA TYR A 27 -2.98 -16.11 -5.42
C TYR A 27 -2.22 -15.74 -6.69
N ALA A 28 -2.70 -16.22 -7.84
CA ALA A 28 -2.09 -15.90 -9.12
C ALA A 28 -2.31 -14.41 -9.46
N LEU A 29 -1.26 -13.75 -9.95
CA LEU A 29 -1.29 -12.34 -10.30
C LEU A 29 -1.48 -12.12 -11.81
N ASP A 30 -2.28 -11.11 -12.15
CA ASP A 30 -2.24 -10.45 -13.44
C ASP A 30 -1.15 -9.36 -13.39
N SER A 31 0.10 -9.80 -13.54
CA SER A 31 1.28 -8.92 -13.45
C SER A 31 1.24 -7.78 -14.46
N GLY A 32 0.56 -7.95 -15.60
CA GLY A 32 0.43 -6.93 -16.64
C GLY A 32 -0.43 -5.75 -16.18
N ALA A 33 -1.65 -6.03 -15.72
CA ALA A 33 -2.55 -5.00 -15.20
C ALA A 33 -1.93 -4.25 -14.00
N ILE A 34 -1.31 -4.99 -13.08
CA ILE A 34 -0.70 -4.40 -11.88
C ILE A 34 0.53 -3.54 -12.22
N ALA A 35 1.34 -3.94 -13.20
CA ALA A 35 2.49 -3.14 -13.63
C ALA A 35 2.08 -1.80 -14.25
N VAL A 36 0.96 -1.78 -14.98
CA VAL A 36 0.39 -0.54 -15.53
C VAL A 36 -0.02 0.40 -14.39
N GLU A 37 -0.77 -0.09 -13.40
CA GLU A 37 -1.20 0.72 -12.25
C GLU A 37 -0.01 1.28 -11.46
N ALA A 38 1.02 0.47 -11.21
CA ALA A 38 2.24 0.90 -10.55
C ALA A 38 2.96 2.02 -11.32
N SER A 39 3.03 1.91 -12.64
CA SER A 39 3.61 2.92 -13.52
C SER A 39 2.81 4.23 -13.50
N VAL A 40 1.48 4.14 -13.56
CA VAL A 40 0.59 5.32 -13.48
C VAL A 40 0.76 6.03 -12.15
N LEU A 41 0.71 5.29 -11.04
CA LEU A 41 0.89 5.84 -9.70
C LEU A 41 2.25 6.53 -9.57
N LYS A 42 3.33 5.88 -10.02
CA LYS A 42 4.69 6.44 -10.01
C LYS A 42 4.78 7.77 -10.78
N ASN A 43 4.22 7.81 -11.99
CA ASN A 43 4.27 9.01 -12.81
C ASN A 43 3.48 10.17 -12.19
N GLN A 44 2.26 9.89 -11.69
CA GLN A 44 1.45 10.89 -11.01
C GLN A 44 2.18 11.41 -9.77
N TYR A 45 2.75 10.51 -8.98
CA TYR A 45 3.44 10.87 -7.75
C TYR A 45 4.67 11.75 -7.99
N THR A 46 5.52 11.38 -8.96
CA THR A 46 6.74 12.14 -9.28
C THR A 46 6.43 13.60 -9.65
N THR A 47 5.33 13.84 -10.36
CA THR A 47 4.88 15.20 -10.68
C THR A 47 4.44 15.97 -9.44
N VAL A 48 3.67 15.34 -8.56
CA VAL A 48 3.15 15.98 -7.34
C VAL A 48 4.24 16.24 -6.31
N GLU A 49 5.16 15.30 -6.13
CA GLU A 49 6.33 15.47 -5.25
C GLU A 49 7.12 16.74 -5.63
N LYS A 50 7.39 16.91 -6.93
CA LYS A 50 8.09 18.09 -7.44
C LYS A 50 7.32 19.38 -7.16
N LEU A 51 6.00 19.37 -7.35
CA LEU A 51 5.14 20.53 -7.06
C LEU A 51 5.18 20.87 -5.56
N LEU A 52 4.97 19.89 -4.68
CA LEU A 52 5.01 20.09 -3.23
C LEU A 52 6.35 20.66 -2.76
N ARG A 53 7.48 20.14 -3.26
CA ARG A 53 8.81 20.64 -2.90
C ARG A 53 9.03 22.09 -3.36
N ASN A 54 8.58 22.43 -4.56
CA ASN A 54 8.67 23.80 -5.07
C ASN A 54 7.80 24.76 -4.24
N THR A 55 6.54 24.40 -4.00
CA THR A 55 5.61 25.21 -3.20
C THR A 55 6.11 25.40 -1.77
N GLN A 56 6.71 24.38 -1.17
CA GLN A 56 7.33 24.53 0.15
C GLN A 56 8.53 25.48 0.11
N ALA A 57 9.40 25.39 -0.90
CA ALA A 57 10.57 26.25 -1.02
C ALA A 57 10.21 27.73 -1.30
N GLU A 58 9.12 27.97 -2.03
CA GLU A 58 8.71 29.32 -2.45
C GLU A 58 7.78 29.99 -1.43
N ASN A 59 6.81 29.25 -0.89
CA ASN A 59 5.72 29.81 -0.09
C ASN A 59 5.76 29.40 1.39
N ASN A 60 6.59 28.40 1.74
CA ASN A 60 6.65 27.82 3.09
C ASN A 60 5.24 27.48 3.63
N MET A 61 4.42 26.89 2.76
CA MET A 61 2.99 26.68 2.98
C MET A 61 2.71 25.74 4.16
N PHE A 62 3.51 24.69 4.29
CA PHE A 62 3.37 23.69 5.35
C PHE A 62 4.30 24.02 6.51
N THR A 63 3.81 23.83 7.73
CA THR A 63 4.66 23.81 8.92
C THR A 63 5.68 22.67 8.85
N GLU A 64 6.76 22.76 9.62
CA GLU A 64 7.76 21.68 9.76
C GLU A 64 7.13 20.32 10.13
N GLN A 65 6.06 20.31 10.92
CA GLN A 65 5.38 19.08 11.31
C GLN A 65 4.56 18.48 10.16
N GLU A 66 3.82 19.32 9.44
CA GLU A 66 3.06 18.91 8.26
C GLU A 66 4.01 18.45 7.15
N TRP A 67 5.11 19.17 6.92
CA TRP A 67 6.12 18.79 5.94
C TRP A 67 6.77 17.44 6.26
N ARG A 68 7.10 17.17 7.53
CA ARG A 68 7.55 15.82 7.95
C ARG A 68 6.51 14.75 7.70
N THR A 69 5.23 15.05 7.93
CA THR A 69 4.13 14.13 7.65
C THR A 69 4.03 13.85 6.15
N LEU A 70 4.15 14.87 5.29
CA LEU A 70 4.18 14.71 3.84
C LEU A 70 5.37 13.88 3.35
N ASN A 71 6.55 14.01 3.95
CA ASN A 71 7.70 13.15 3.64
C ASN A 71 7.48 11.68 4.07
N ASN A 72 6.66 11.41 5.08
CA ASN A 72 6.26 10.03 5.42
C ASN A 72 5.27 9.47 4.40
N VAL A 73 4.34 10.30 3.91
CA VAL A 73 3.42 9.92 2.82
C VAL A 73 4.21 9.59 1.54
N ASP A 74 5.22 10.40 1.21
CA ASP A 74 6.19 10.16 0.13
C ASP A 74 6.83 8.77 0.25
N SER A 75 7.47 8.52 1.40
CA SER A 75 8.12 7.23 1.68
C SER A 75 7.16 6.03 1.59
N THR A 76 5.88 6.23 1.96
CA THR A 76 4.84 5.21 1.88
C THR A 76 4.49 4.87 0.44
N ILE A 77 4.36 5.88 -0.42
CA ILE A 77 4.08 5.72 -1.85
C ILE A 77 5.26 5.01 -2.53
N ASP A 78 6.50 5.43 -2.24
CA ASP A 78 7.71 4.79 -2.74
C ASP A 78 7.80 3.31 -2.36
N MET A 79 7.56 2.99 -1.09
CA MET A 79 7.54 1.60 -0.62
C MET A 79 6.49 0.77 -1.34
N LEU A 80 5.31 1.34 -1.61
CA LEU A 80 4.22 0.64 -2.27
C LEU A 80 4.50 0.42 -3.77
N ILE A 81 5.11 1.40 -4.44
CA ILE A 81 5.62 1.24 -5.82
C ILE A 81 6.70 0.14 -5.87
N LEU A 82 7.62 0.11 -4.92
CA LEU A 82 8.63 -0.95 -4.81
C LEU A 82 7.99 -2.33 -4.63
N LYS A 83 6.96 -2.44 -3.77
CA LYS A 83 6.19 -3.68 -3.59
C LYS A 83 5.51 -4.12 -4.88
N TYR A 84 4.85 -3.21 -5.61
CA TYR A 84 4.26 -3.56 -6.91
C TYR A 84 5.30 -4.05 -7.90
N ASN A 85 6.42 -3.34 -8.05
CA ASN A 85 7.49 -3.73 -8.97
C ASN A 85 8.07 -5.10 -8.61
N ALA A 86 8.24 -5.40 -7.32
CA ALA A 86 8.71 -6.70 -6.86
C ALA A 86 7.73 -7.83 -7.20
N MET A 87 6.42 -7.57 -7.09
CA MET A 87 5.38 -8.56 -7.44
C MET A 87 5.28 -8.81 -8.94
N THR A 88 5.47 -7.78 -9.78
CA THR A 88 5.27 -7.88 -11.23
C THR A 88 6.53 -8.26 -12.00
N HIS A 89 7.70 -8.33 -11.35
CA HIS A 89 8.97 -8.63 -12.00
C HIS A 89 9.04 -10.05 -12.60
N PHE A 90 8.33 -11.03 -12.02
CA PHE A 90 8.30 -12.40 -12.51
C PHE A 90 6.95 -12.74 -13.16
N LYS A 91 7.00 -13.53 -14.23
CA LYS A 91 5.83 -13.84 -15.08
C LYS A 91 4.83 -14.79 -14.42
N ASP A 92 5.27 -15.56 -13.42
CA ASP A 92 4.48 -16.55 -12.67
C ASP A 92 4.48 -16.24 -11.16
N THR A 93 4.39 -14.96 -10.80
CA THR A 93 4.38 -14.56 -9.39
C THR A 93 3.04 -14.92 -8.75
N THR A 94 3.11 -15.47 -7.54
CA THR A 94 1.97 -15.56 -6.64
C THR A 94 2.14 -14.59 -5.49
N VAL A 95 1.03 -14.08 -4.97
CA VAL A 95 1.01 -13.18 -3.82
C VAL A 95 0.30 -13.83 -2.65
N SER A 96 0.77 -13.57 -1.43
CA SER A 96 0.06 -13.97 -0.23
C SER A 96 -1.03 -12.96 0.13
N LEU A 97 -2.12 -13.41 0.75
CA LEU A 97 -3.14 -12.50 1.28
C LEU A 97 -2.55 -11.49 2.28
N GLU A 98 -1.52 -11.89 3.03
CA GLU A 98 -0.88 -11.02 4.02
C GLU A 98 -0.08 -9.89 3.36
N ASP A 99 0.59 -10.15 2.22
CA ASP A 99 1.24 -9.07 1.45
C ASP A 99 0.21 -8.06 0.93
N VAL A 100 -0.95 -8.54 0.46
CA VAL A 100 -2.03 -7.66 -0.05
C VAL A 100 -2.60 -6.82 1.09
N LYS A 101 -2.86 -7.42 2.26
CA LYS A 101 -3.30 -6.68 3.46
C LYS A 101 -2.27 -5.67 3.94
N PHE A 102 -1.00 -6.03 3.91
CA PHE A 102 0.09 -5.12 4.26
C PHE A 102 0.11 -3.91 3.32
N MET A 103 0.03 -4.13 2.01
CA MET A 103 -0.03 -3.04 1.03
C MET A 103 -1.27 -2.17 1.21
N TYR A 104 -2.43 -2.78 1.50
CA TYR A 104 -3.64 -2.03 1.80
C TYR A 104 -3.49 -1.15 3.04
N GLY A 105 -2.92 -1.68 4.13
CA GLY A 105 -2.63 -0.92 5.35
C GLY A 105 -1.72 0.27 5.09
N LEU A 106 -0.63 0.07 4.34
CA LEU A 106 0.25 1.16 3.90
C LEU A 106 -0.50 2.23 3.11
N ALA A 107 -1.32 1.84 2.15
CA ALA A 107 -2.09 2.77 1.33
C ALA A 107 -3.08 3.58 2.17
N THR A 108 -3.79 2.95 3.11
CA THR A 108 -4.74 3.65 3.99
C THR A 108 -4.04 4.60 4.95
N ASP A 109 -2.89 4.21 5.50
CA ASP A 109 -2.13 5.04 6.43
C ASP A 109 -1.58 6.29 5.72
N GLY A 110 -0.96 6.10 4.55
CA GLY A 110 -0.45 7.20 3.73
C GLY A 110 -1.55 8.16 3.28
N TYR A 111 -2.70 7.63 2.83
CA TYR A 111 -3.86 8.45 2.49
C TYR A 111 -4.39 9.23 3.69
N THR A 112 -4.51 8.60 4.87
CA THR A 112 -5.03 9.25 6.07
C THR A 112 -4.12 10.39 6.52
N GLN A 113 -2.80 10.17 6.56
CA GLN A 113 -1.82 11.20 6.90
C GLN A 113 -1.84 12.36 5.91
N GLY A 114 -1.89 12.08 4.61
CA GLY A 114 -1.99 13.11 3.57
C GLY A 114 -3.27 13.93 3.70
N ARG A 115 -4.40 13.25 3.96
CA ARG A 115 -5.70 13.89 4.20
C ARG A 115 -5.66 14.83 5.40
N GLU A 116 -5.06 14.41 6.52
CA GLU A 116 -4.94 15.24 7.73
C GLU A 116 -4.22 16.57 7.44
N VAL A 117 -3.11 16.53 6.72
CA VAL A 117 -2.36 17.74 6.34
C VAL A 117 -3.23 18.66 5.47
N ILE A 118 -3.92 18.12 4.47
CA ILE A 118 -4.78 18.90 3.57
C ILE A 118 -5.93 19.57 4.34
N TYR A 119 -6.57 18.83 5.24
CA TYR A 119 -7.72 19.33 5.99
C TYR A 119 -7.34 20.36 7.04
N ALA A 120 -6.07 20.41 7.48
CA ALA A 120 -5.57 21.49 8.33
C ALA A 120 -5.65 22.87 7.65
N HIS A 121 -5.56 22.90 6.31
CA HIS A 121 -5.64 24.12 5.49
C HIS A 121 -7.02 24.32 4.85
N TRP A 122 -8.04 23.55 5.25
CA TRP A 122 -9.33 23.50 4.54
C TRP A 122 -9.96 24.89 4.30
N ASP A 123 -9.97 25.74 5.32
CA ASP A 123 -10.60 27.06 5.28
C ASP A 123 -9.82 28.07 4.41
N GLU A 124 -8.55 27.79 4.09
CA GLU A 124 -7.70 28.61 3.22
C GLU A 124 -7.92 28.28 1.73
N LEU A 125 -8.56 27.15 1.44
CA LEU A 125 -8.78 26.67 0.08
C LEU A 125 -10.01 27.31 -0.56
N GLN A 126 -9.93 27.54 -1.87
CA GLN A 126 -11.07 28.02 -2.64
C GLN A 126 -12.23 26.98 -2.62
N PRO A 127 -13.51 27.41 -2.64
CA PRO A 127 -14.65 26.49 -2.59
C PRO A 127 -14.66 25.44 -3.72
N SER A 128 -14.16 25.78 -4.91
CA SER A 128 -13.99 24.84 -6.02
C SER A 128 -12.97 23.74 -5.69
N THR A 129 -11.86 24.10 -5.06
CA THR A 129 -10.83 23.18 -4.59
C THR A 129 -11.38 22.25 -3.50
N GLN A 130 -12.11 22.81 -2.53
CA GLN A 130 -12.81 22.04 -1.50
C GLN A 130 -13.76 21.01 -2.10
N LEU A 131 -14.55 21.39 -3.11
CA LEU A 131 -15.47 20.46 -3.80
C LEU A 131 -14.73 19.32 -4.50
N MET A 132 -13.60 19.61 -5.16
CA MET A 132 -12.76 18.59 -5.78
C MET A 132 -12.10 17.67 -4.76
N LEU A 133 -11.60 18.22 -3.65
CA LEU A 133 -11.02 17.44 -2.55
C LEU A 133 -12.05 16.48 -1.95
N ASN A 134 -13.27 16.93 -1.68
CA ASN A 134 -14.35 16.08 -1.19
C ASN A 134 -14.72 14.95 -2.16
N ALA A 135 -14.66 15.21 -3.48
CA ALA A 135 -14.91 14.18 -4.48
C ALA A 135 -13.84 13.08 -4.44
N PHE A 136 -12.56 13.46 -4.35
CA PHE A 136 -11.46 12.49 -4.21
C PHE A 136 -11.51 11.74 -2.87
N ASP A 137 -11.86 12.43 -1.79
CA ASP A 137 -12.03 11.84 -0.46
C ASP A 137 -13.13 10.77 -0.46
N THR A 138 -14.29 11.12 -1.02
CA THR A 138 -15.42 10.20 -1.17
C THR A 138 -15.04 8.99 -2.00
N GLN A 139 -14.32 9.21 -3.11
CA GLN A 139 -13.85 8.12 -3.96
C GLN A 139 -12.89 7.20 -3.20
N ALA A 140 -11.91 7.75 -2.47
CA ALA A 140 -10.96 6.96 -1.69
C ALA A 140 -11.65 6.11 -0.63
N VAL A 141 -12.63 6.67 0.09
CA VAL A 141 -13.44 5.94 1.07
C VAL A 141 -14.23 4.81 0.42
N GLN A 142 -14.92 5.07 -0.69
CA GLN A 142 -15.68 4.04 -1.42
C GLN A 142 -14.78 2.92 -1.95
N THR A 143 -13.62 3.27 -2.51
CA THR A 143 -12.61 2.31 -2.95
C THR A 143 -12.10 1.46 -1.78
N SER A 144 -11.86 2.07 -0.62
CA SER A 144 -11.43 1.38 0.59
C SER A 144 -12.47 0.38 1.10
N GLU A 145 -13.77 0.73 1.10
CA GLU A 145 -14.85 -0.19 1.46
C GLU A 145 -14.99 -1.36 0.47
N ARG A 146 -14.77 -1.09 -0.82
CA ARG A 146 -14.73 -2.14 -1.84
C ARG A 146 -13.58 -3.11 -1.57
N ILE A 147 -12.38 -2.62 -1.25
CA ILE A 147 -11.23 -3.47 -0.90
C ILE A 147 -11.55 -4.37 0.30
N LYS A 148 -12.12 -3.82 1.38
CA LYS A 148 -12.53 -4.61 2.56
C LYS A 148 -13.47 -5.76 2.18
N THR A 149 -14.44 -5.47 1.31
CA THR A 149 -15.38 -6.48 0.81
C THR A 149 -14.66 -7.59 0.05
N LEU A 150 -13.74 -7.23 -0.86
CA LEU A 150 -12.98 -8.20 -1.66
C LEU A 150 -12.06 -9.07 -0.80
N LEU A 151 -11.40 -8.47 0.20
CA LEU A 151 -10.52 -9.18 1.14
C LEU A 151 -11.26 -10.14 2.08
N SER A 152 -12.57 -9.93 2.30
CA SER A 152 -13.40 -10.85 3.10
C SER A 152 -13.68 -12.18 2.39
N ASN A 153 -13.55 -12.23 1.06
CA ASN A 153 -13.75 -13.43 0.24
C ASN A 153 -12.62 -13.57 -0.80
N PRO A 154 -11.39 -13.92 -0.39
CA PRO A 154 -10.23 -13.82 -1.26
C PRO A 154 -10.15 -14.99 -2.26
N ASP A 155 -10.20 -14.66 -3.54
CA ASP A 155 -9.89 -15.50 -4.70
C ASP A 155 -8.93 -14.75 -5.66
N ASN A 156 -8.44 -15.40 -6.71
CA ASN A 156 -7.50 -14.75 -7.64
C ASN A 156 -8.07 -13.46 -8.26
N LYS A 157 -9.36 -13.44 -8.61
CA LYS A 157 -9.99 -12.26 -9.21
C LYS A 157 -10.05 -11.12 -8.20
N ASN A 158 -10.54 -11.40 -7.00
CA ASN A 158 -10.71 -10.41 -5.94
C ASN A 158 -9.36 -9.87 -5.46
N ILE A 159 -8.31 -10.69 -5.45
CA ILE A 159 -6.95 -10.25 -5.10
C ILE A 159 -6.37 -9.33 -6.18
N ASN A 160 -6.52 -9.66 -7.45
CA ASN A 160 -6.06 -8.77 -8.53
C ASN A 160 -6.85 -7.45 -8.54
N GLU A 161 -8.18 -7.50 -8.39
CA GLU A 161 -9.00 -6.30 -8.27
C GLU A 161 -8.59 -5.47 -7.05
N THR A 162 -8.35 -6.11 -5.89
CA THR A 162 -7.86 -5.43 -4.69
C THR A 162 -6.53 -4.72 -4.94
N LEU A 163 -5.57 -5.39 -5.58
CA LEU A 163 -4.27 -4.81 -5.90
C LEU A 163 -4.40 -3.63 -6.85
N THR A 164 -5.29 -3.66 -7.84
CA THR A 164 -5.59 -2.48 -8.67
C THR A 164 -6.20 -1.34 -7.84
N LEU A 165 -7.16 -1.64 -6.96
CA LEU A 165 -7.87 -0.64 -6.17
C LEU A 165 -6.97 0.02 -5.11
N ILE A 166 -5.98 -0.68 -4.56
CA ILE A 166 -4.99 -0.11 -3.63
C ILE A 166 -4.24 1.06 -4.27
N ALA A 167 -3.83 0.92 -5.55
CA ALA A 167 -3.21 2.02 -6.30
C ALA A 167 -4.19 3.20 -6.47
N GLY A 168 -5.48 2.92 -6.63
CA GLY A 168 -6.54 3.92 -6.70
C GLY A 168 -6.70 4.77 -5.44
N VAL A 169 -6.61 4.16 -4.24
CA VAL A 169 -6.67 4.89 -2.95
C VAL A 169 -5.54 5.92 -2.86
N LEU A 170 -4.31 5.50 -3.18
CA LEU A 170 -3.16 6.41 -3.17
C LEU A 170 -3.21 7.41 -4.32
N GLY A 171 -3.70 7.02 -5.50
CA GLY A 171 -3.93 7.94 -6.61
C GLY A 171 -4.86 9.09 -6.22
N SER A 172 -5.90 8.83 -5.42
CA SER A 172 -6.74 9.89 -4.85
C SER A 172 -5.95 10.77 -3.87
N ALA A 173 -5.13 10.18 -2.98
CA ALA A 173 -4.27 10.95 -2.07
C ALA A 173 -3.31 11.88 -2.82
N VAL A 174 -2.65 11.38 -3.87
CA VAL A 174 -1.73 12.15 -4.73
C VAL A 174 -2.46 13.30 -5.42
N LYS A 175 -3.66 13.07 -5.94
CA LYS A 175 -4.48 14.13 -6.54
C LYS A 175 -4.88 15.19 -5.52
N MET A 176 -5.26 14.79 -4.31
CA MET A 176 -5.60 15.74 -3.25
C MET A 176 -4.39 16.62 -2.88
N LEU A 177 -3.20 16.02 -2.75
CA LEU A 177 -1.96 16.75 -2.50
C LEU A 177 -1.61 17.72 -3.63
N SER A 178 -1.85 17.34 -4.88
CA SER A 178 -1.61 18.21 -6.04
C SER A 178 -2.45 19.49 -6.01
N LEU A 179 -3.66 19.43 -5.46
CA LEU A 179 -4.57 20.57 -5.38
C LEU A 179 -4.17 21.59 -4.31
N VAL A 180 -3.47 21.14 -3.27
CA VAL A 180 -2.97 22.02 -2.20
C VAL A 180 -1.63 22.63 -2.58
N ALA A 181 -0.87 21.99 -3.46
CA ALA A 181 0.41 22.52 -3.96
C ALA A 181 0.26 23.65 -4.99
N LEU A 182 -0.94 23.93 -5.51
CA LEU A 182 -1.24 24.92 -6.56
C LEU A 182 -1.74 26.25 -5.97
#